data_AF-A0A2T4MX03-F1
#
_entry.id   AF-A0A2T4MX03-F1
#
_cell.length_a   1.000
_cell.length_b   1.000
_cell.length_c   1.000
_cell.angle_alpha   90.00
_cell.angle_beta   90.00
_cell.angle_gamma   90.00
#
_symmetry.space_group_name_H-M   'P 1'
#
loop_
_entity.id
_entity.type
_entity.pdbx_description
1 polymer ?
#
loop_
_entity_poly.entity_id
_entity_poly.type
_entity_poly.pdbx_seq_one_letter_code
_entity_poly.pdbx_strand_id
1 'polypeptide(L)'
;MIKFEISDIVAFVRQQSCNAISQSQIDKAVIDIISSAALCYRDASGTNSNTPVEWPLPNGQFWSPGDRQSNLRDASALYKMAADVAEQAGDYERRDDLLEHVDSCAILLSSIM
;
A
#
# COMPACT_ATOMS: atom_id res chain seq x y z
N MET A 1 -1.49 12.37 2.74
CA MET A 1 -1.58 12.04 4.19
C MET A 1 -2.01 10.60 4.22
N ILE A 2 -1.19 9.71 4.79
CA ILE A 2 -1.45 8.28 4.81
C ILE A 2 -2.82 8.02 5.44
N LYS A 3 -3.66 7.22 4.76
CA LYS A 3 -5.10 7.12 5.04
C LYS A 3 -5.47 6.03 6.05
N PHE A 4 -4.52 5.16 6.41
CA PHE A 4 -4.64 4.09 7.40
C PHE A 4 -3.25 3.71 7.93
N GLU A 5 -3.18 3.21 9.16
CA GLU A 5 -1.92 2.80 9.80
C GLU A 5 -1.66 1.30 9.61
N ILE A 6 -0.40 0.86 9.73
CA ILE A 6 -0.03 -0.57 9.70
C ILE A 6 -0.84 -1.35 10.74
N SER A 7 -1.06 -0.77 11.93
CA SER A 7 -1.83 -1.41 13.01
C SER A 7 -3.27 -1.73 12.61
N ASP A 8 -3.89 -0.88 11.78
CA ASP A 8 -5.26 -1.10 11.30
C ASP A 8 -5.32 -2.31 10.36
N ILE A 9 -4.31 -2.44 9.49
CA ILE A 9 -4.19 -3.57 8.56
C ILE A 9 -3.88 -4.86 9.31
N VAL A 10 -2.97 -4.82 10.28
CA VAL A 10 -2.65 -5.98 11.12
C VAL A 10 -3.90 -6.45 11.87
N ALA A 11 -4.68 -5.52 12.43
CA ALA A 11 -5.95 -5.85 13.09
C ALA A 11 -6.94 -6.49 12.11
N PHE A 12 -7.07 -5.94 10.90
CA PHE A 12 -7.90 -6.48 9.84
C PHE A 12 -7.48 -7.92 9.43
N VAL A 13 -6.20 -8.14 9.16
CA VAL A 13 -5.65 -9.47 8.78
C VAL A 13 -5.93 -10.50 9.89
N ARG A 14 -5.73 -10.11 11.15
CA ARG A 14 -6.03 -10.96 12.31
C ARG A 14 -7.52 -11.25 12.43
N GLN A 15 -8.39 -10.27 12.19
CA GLN A 15 -9.83 -10.45 12.27
C GLN A 15 -10.37 -11.39 11.19
N GLN A 16 -9.79 -11.36 9.98
CA GLN A 16 -10.16 -12.27 8.90
C GLN A 16 -9.67 -13.70 9.11
N SER A 17 -8.67 -13.88 9.97
CA SER A 17 -8.07 -15.18 10.22
C SER A 17 -8.74 -15.86 11.42
N CYS A 18 -9.59 -16.86 11.15
CA CYS A 18 -10.32 -17.57 12.21
C CYS A 18 -9.45 -18.45 13.14
N ASN A 19 -8.13 -18.55 12.90
CA ASN A 19 -7.18 -19.37 13.65
C ASN A 19 -5.90 -18.57 13.99
N ALA A 20 -5.07 -19.11 14.90
CA ALA A 20 -3.75 -18.57 15.19
C ALA A 20 -2.86 -18.58 13.94
N ILE A 21 -2.73 -17.42 13.29
CA ILE A 21 -1.79 -17.18 12.20
C ILE A 21 -0.41 -16.80 12.75
N SER A 22 0.64 -17.26 12.07
CA SER A 22 2.01 -16.89 12.43
C SER A 22 2.31 -15.43 12.07
N GLN A 23 3.30 -14.83 12.74
CA GLN A 23 3.70 -13.45 12.45
C GLN A 23 4.18 -13.29 11.00
N SER A 24 4.92 -14.26 10.45
CA SER A 24 5.36 -14.20 9.05
C SER A 24 4.20 -14.23 8.05
N GLN A 25 3.09 -14.90 8.37
CA GLN A 25 1.88 -14.86 7.55
C GLN A 25 1.17 -13.50 7.65
N ILE A 26 1.17 -12.89 8.85
CA ILE A 26 0.68 -11.53 9.04
C ILE A 26 1.49 -10.55 8.20
N ASP A 27 2.82 -10.60 8.32
CA ASP A 27 3.71 -9.67 7.63
C ASP A 27 3.54 -9.75 6.12
N LYS A 28 3.48 -10.96 5.54
CA LYS A 28 3.21 -11.16 4.11
C LYS A 28 1.86 -10.57 3.69
N ALA A 29 0.79 -10.85 4.42
CA ALA A 29 -0.53 -10.32 4.11
C ALA A 29 -0.58 -8.78 4.22
N VAL A 30 0.10 -8.21 5.23
CA VAL A 30 0.21 -6.76 5.41
C VAL A 30 0.98 -6.13 4.24
N ILE A 31 2.10 -6.70 3.83
CA ILE A 31 2.87 -6.25 2.65
C ILE A 31 2.00 -6.28 1.39
N ASP A 32 1.26 -7.38 1.15
CA ASP A 32 0.39 -7.54 -0.02
C ASP A 32 -0.75 -6.49 -0.03
N ILE A 33 -1.38 -6.24 1.12
CA ILE A 33 -2.44 -5.24 1.24
C ILE A 33 -1.89 -3.83 1.00
N ILE A 34 -0.80 -3.46 1.65
CA ILE A 34 -0.23 -2.10 1.51
C ILE A 34 0.24 -1.87 0.06
N SER A 35 0.90 -2.84 -0.56
CA SER A 35 1.39 -2.73 -1.94
C SER A 35 0.24 -2.67 -2.96
N SER A 36 -0.84 -3.41 -2.74
CA SER A 36 -2.05 -3.33 -3.58
C SER A 36 -2.75 -1.98 -3.44
N ALA A 37 -2.82 -1.44 -2.22
CA ALA A 37 -3.35 -0.09 -1.99
C ALA A 37 -2.45 0.98 -2.64
N ALA A 38 -1.13 0.84 -2.55
CA ALA A 38 -0.17 1.72 -3.19
C ALA A 38 -0.37 1.75 -4.71
N LEU A 39 -0.54 0.58 -5.34
CA LEU A 39 -0.85 0.45 -6.76
C LEU A 39 -2.12 1.20 -7.15
N CYS A 40 -3.21 1.02 -6.38
CA CYS A 40 -4.47 1.72 -6.62
C CYS A 40 -4.32 3.24 -6.59
N TYR A 41 -3.61 3.78 -5.57
CA TYR A 41 -3.31 5.20 -5.52
C TYR A 41 -2.39 5.64 -6.66
N ARG A 42 -1.39 4.83 -7.02
CA ARG A 42 -0.49 5.12 -8.13
C ARG A 42 -1.21 5.19 -9.48
N ASP A 43 -2.33 4.52 -9.65
CA ASP A 43 -3.07 4.53 -10.92
C ASP A 43 -4.26 5.52 -10.90
N ALA A 44 -4.62 6.06 -9.74
CA ALA A 44 -5.67 7.06 -9.58
C ALA A 44 -5.35 8.38 -10.32
N SER A 45 -6.26 8.80 -11.20
CA SER A 45 -6.11 10.01 -12.01
C SER A 45 -6.46 11.30 -11.25
N GLY A 46 -7.30 11.21 -10.20
CA GLY A 46 -7.69 12.38 -9.40
C GLY A 46 -8.79 12.09 -8.39
N THR A 47 -9.38 13.15 -7.83
CA THR A 47 -10.36 13.06 -6.73
C THR A 47 -11.66 12.35 -7.10
N ASN A 48 -11.96 12.27 -8.40
CA ASN A 48 -13.18 11.64 -8.90
C ASN A 48 -12.96 10.17 -9.30
N SER A 49 -11.80 9.58 -9.01
CA SER A 49 -11.53 8.18 -9.31
C SER A 49 -12.41 7.26 -8.44
N ASN A 50 -13.15 6.37 -9.10
CA ASN A 50 -13.91 5.32 -8.44
C ASN A 50 -12.99 4.38 -7.65
N THR A 51 -13.52 3.73 -6.62
CA THR A 51 -12.80 2.66 -5.91
C THR A 51 -12.49 1.52 -6.89
N PRO A 52 -11.21 1.13 -7.06
CA PRO A 52 -10.84 0.01 -7.91
C PRO A 52 -11.40 -1.31 -7.40
N VAL A 53 -11.59 -2.28 -8.30
CA VAL A 53 -12.09 -3.63 -7.94
C VAL A 53 -11.04 -4.38 -7.11
N GLU A 54 -9.77 -4.12 -7.41
CA GLU A 54 -8.58 -4.65 -6.74
C GLU A 54 -8.25 -3.96 -5.40
N TRP A 55 -9.08 -3.01 -4.95
CA TRP A 55 -8.86 -2.34 -3.66
C TRP A 55 -8.90 -3.36 -2.51
N PRO A 56 -7.83 -3.46 -1.68
CA PRO A 56 -7.66 -4.59 -0.78
C PRO A 56 -8.48 -4.50 0.52
N LEU A 57 -9.11 -3.35 0.80
CA LEU A 57 -9.86 -3.12 2.03
C LEU A 57 -11.38 -3.10 1.77
N PRO A 58 -12.18 -3.66 2.68
CA PRO A 58 -13.62 -3.88 2.46
C PRO A 58 -14.38 -2.56 2.22
N ASN A 59 -15.39 -2.62 1.35
CA ASN A 59 -16.31 -1.52 1.06
C ASN A 59 -15.63 -0.20 0.62
N GLY A 60 -14.42 -0.27 0.05
CA GLY A 60 -13.67 0.94 -0.33
C GLY A 60 -13.19 1.74 0.87
N GLN A 61 -13.10 1.13 2.05
CA GLN A 61 -12.63 1.82 3.24
C GLN A 61 -11.24 2.42 2.97
N PHE A 62 -11.06 3.66 3.41
CA PHE A 62 -9.84 4.45 3.23
C PHE A 62 -9.48 4.79 1.76
N TRP A 63 -10.30 4.41 0.78
CA TRP A 63 -10.16 4.91 -0.59
C TRP A 63 -10.63 6.35 -0.65
N SER A 64 -9.69 7.27 -0.90
CA SER A 64 -10.00 8.68 -1.03
C SER A 64 -8.87 9.37 -1.81
N PRO A 65 -8.82 9.19 -3.14
CA PRO A 65 -7.79 9.79 -3.96
C PRO A 65 -7.85 11.32 -3.90
N GLY A 66 -6.68 11.94 -3.85
CA GLY A 66 -6.48 13.37 -4.08
C GLY A 66 -6.25 13.68 -5.56
N ASP A 67 -5.60 14.81 -5.83
CA ASP A 67 -5.05 15.06 -7.17
C ASP A 67 -3.96 14.05 -7.54
N ARG A 68 -3.58 14.02 -8.82
CA ARG A 68 -2.58 13.09 -9.35
C ARG A 68 -1.25 13.14 -8.58
N GLN A 69 -0.80 14.34 -8.22
CA GLN A 69 0.46 14.57 -7.53
C GLN A 69 0.43 13.98 -6.10
N SER A 70 -0.67 14.23 -5.39
CA SER A 70 -0.91 13.72 -4.04
C SER A 70 -1.05 12.21 -4.04
N ASN A 71 -1.75 11.65 -5.03
CA ASN A 71 -1.90 10.20 -5.19
C ASN A 71 -0.55 9.49 -5.40
N LEU A 72 0.35 10.06 -6.21
CA LEU A 72 1.70 9.52 -6.40
C LEU A 72 2.55 9.61 -5.13
N ARG A 73 2.42 10.68 -4.33
CA ARG A 73 3.09 10.79 -3.03
C ARG A 73 2.57 9.77 -2.03
N ASP A 74 1.25 9.60 -1.94
CA ASP A 74 0.63 8.62 -1.05
C ASP A 74 0.99 7.19 -1.50
N ALA A 75 1.02 6.90 -2.80
CA ALA A 75 1.48 5.62 -3.34
C ALA A 75 2.95 5.33 -2.99
N SER A 76 3.84 6.29 -3.20
CA SER A 76 5.26 6.20 -2.83
C SER A 76 5.44 5.92 -1.34
N ALA A 77 4.70 6.62 -0.48
CA ALA A 77 4.74 6.40 0.97
C ALA A 77 4.25 5.00 1.36
N LEU A 78 3.18 4.49 0.72
CA LEU A 78 2.67 3.14 0.96
C LEU A 78 3.66 2.07 0.46
N TYR A 79 4.27 2.22 -0.71
CA TYR A 79 5.33 1.29 -1.15
C TYR A 79 6.51 1.27 -0.18
N LYS A 80 6.94 2.44 0.31
CA LYS A 80 8.01 2.53 1.32
C LYS A 80 7.61 1.84 2.62
N MET A 81 6.38 2.05 3.08
CA MET A 81 5.84 1.37 4.26
C MET A 81 5.83 -0.16 4.09
N ALA A 82 5.40 -0.66 2.93
CA ALA A 82 5.45 -2.10 2.63
C ALA A 82 6.89 -2.63 2.62
N ALA A 83 7.84 -1.87 2.07
CA ALA A 83 9.25 -2.23 2.07
C ALA A 83 9.82 -2.31 3.49
N ASP A 84 9.45 -1.36 4.37
CA ASP A 84 9.89 -1.36 5.77
C ASP A 84 9.35 -2.59 6.54
N VAL A 85 8.11 -3.02 6.25
CA VAL A 85 7.55 -4.27 6.81
C VAL A 85 8.29 -5.50 6.26
N ALA A 86 8.58 -5.53 4.96
CA ALA A 86 9.36 -6.62 4.35
C ALA A 86 10.76 -6.74 4.96
N GLU A 87 11.44 -5.61 5.20
CA GLU A 87 12.74 -5.57 5.87
C GLU A 87 12.69 -6.13 7.29
N GLN A 88 11.67 -5.75 8.08
CA GLN A 88 11.47 -6.27 9.43
C GLN A 88 11.17 -7.77 9.45
N ALA A 89 10.50 -8.28 8.42
CA ALA A 89 10.22 -9.70 8.23
C ALA A 89 11.42 -10.49 7.68
N GLY A 90 12.52 -9.83 7.30
CA GLY A 90 13.69 -10.45 6.67
C GLY A 90 13.50 -10.81 5.20
N ASP A 91 12.48 -10.28 4.54
CA ASP A 91 12.18 -10.47 3.11
C ASP A 91 12.84 -9.37 2.27
N TYR A 92 14.17 -9.46 2.13
CA TYR A 92 14.96 -8.42 1.47
C TYR A 92 14.74 -8.33 -0.04
N GLU A 93 14.44 -9.45 -0.69
CA GLU A 93 14.09 -9.47 -2.12
C GLU A 93 12.83 -8.64 -2.36
N ARG A 94 11.78 -8.88 -1.57
CA ARG A 94 10.55 -8.12 -1.67
C ARG A 94 10.70 -6.67 -1.27
N ARG A 95 11.54 -6.36 -0.26
CA ARG A 95 11.88 -4.99 0.09
C ARG A 95 12.45 -4.24 -1.12
N ASP A 96 13.40 -4.84 -1.83
CA ASP A 96 14.08 -4.19 -2.94
C ASP A 96 13.12 -3.94 -4.11
N ASP A 97 12.28 -4.92 -4.47
CA ASP A 97 11.22 -4.75 -5.47
C ASP A 97 10.26 -3.59 -5.11
N LEU A 98 9.89 -3.47 -3.83
CA LEU A 98 9.00 -2.40 -3.37
C LEU A 98 9.69 -1.02 -3.41
N LEU A 99 11.00 -0.95 -3.20
CA LEU A 99 11.78 0.29 -3.33
C LEU A 99 11.89 0.73 -4.80
N GLU A 100 11.97 -0.20 -5.76
CA GLU A 100 11.88 0.17 -7.19
C GLU A 100 10.55 0.86 -7.53
N HIS A 101 9.45 0.45 -6.89
CA HIS A 101 8.17 1.13 -7.04
C HIS A 101 8.14 2.54 -6.41
N VAL A 102 8.88 2.76 -5.32
CA VAL A 102 9.09 4.10 -4.74
C VAL A 102 9.78 5.02 -5.76
N ASP A 103 10.85 4.54 -6.39
CA ASP A 103 11.58 5.28 -7.42
C ASP A 103 10.72 5.54 -8.67
N SER A 104 9.94 4.54 -9.10
CA SER A 104 8.97 4.68 -10.18
C SER A 104 7.95 5.79 -9.91
N CYS A 105 7.43 5.88 -8.69
CA CYS A 105 6.53 6.96 -8.28
C CYS A 105 7.22 8.34 -8.35
N ALA A 106 8.49 8.43 -7.96
CA ALA A 106 9.26 9.68 -8.05
C ALA A 106 9.45 10.12 -9.50
N ILE A 107 9.77 9.20 -10.42
CA ILE A 107 9.88 9.48 -11.86
C ILE A 107 8.55 9.99 -12.42
N LEU A 108 7.43 9.32 -12.09
CA LEU A 108 6.10 9.76 -12.51
C LEU A 108 5.76 11.15 -11.96
N LEU A 109 6.11 11.43 -10.70
CA LEU A 109 5.88 12.71 -10.06
C LEU A 109 6.64 13.83 -10.77
N SER A 110 7.89 13.59 -11.14
CA SER A 110 8.71 14.54 -11.91
C SER A 110 8.16 14.79 -13.32
N SER A 111 7.43 13.84 -13.92
CA SER A 111 6.86 14.02 -15.26
C SER A 111 5.62 14.93 -15.32
N ILE A 112 5.00 15.20 -14.17
CA ILE A 112 3.77 16.02 -14.06
C ILE A 112 4.00 17.36 -13.34
N MET A 113 5.23 17.62 -12.89
CA MET A 113 5.65 18.89 -12.29
C MET A 113 6.33 19.76 -13.35
#